data_AF-A0A520B6B5-F1
#
_entry.id   AF-A0A520B6B5-F1
#
_cell.length_a   1.000
_cell.length_b   1.000
_cell.length_c   1.000
_cell.angle_alpha   90.00
_cell.angle_beta   90.00
_cell.angle_gamma   90.00
#
_symmetry.space_group_name_H-M   'P 1'
#
loop_
_entity.id
_entity.type
_entity.pdbx_description
1 polymer ?
#
loop_
_entity_poly.entity_id
_entity_poly.type
_entity_poly.pdbx_seq_one_letter_code
_entity_poly.pdbx_strand_id
1 'polypeptide(L)'
;MRAGQLQLAVRHPDLTPRPVRFELRQAEGAETLARHWPDDFSIRETGDGYEGRLSLGEARTFSPLRDVTAFDAAGEPYERVDSYALRLLFGTTVGEINRCFIKTHWRTPDDESLTFACQQVRDFYRADAGQRNMVSVIFGYRALDFADTDLLEEAAEWLTAEIAAGNDRPHDNHKMDGVHQRISMGMALWMVRLSLGDNPGTVRALDETIAYLRGIAQPHGLHALNGCRMMMLRAYLHQVAGEQAAGLELARLAFDFFRQCAAVAEPDPATFGEMSQGHHAAWIGLKLIQHVNKKRPLYPARKVFDAAHRVKSPSGVARLNERYTELLAWIARPGAA
;
A
#
# COMPACT_ATOMS: atom_id res chain seq x y z
N MET A 1 -15.73 13.63 -5.20
CA MET A 1 -15.04 12.58 -5.97
C MET A 1 -14.96 11.35 -5.07
N ARG A 2 -15.38 10.16 -5.53
CA ARG A 2 -15.20 8.94 -4.72
C ARG A 2 -13.77 8.42 -4.97
N ALA A 3 -13.12 7.93 -3.91
CA ALA A 3 -11.78 7.35 -4.00
C ALA A 3 -11.77 6.09 -4.87
N GLY A 4 -10.61 5.77 -5.44
CA GLY A 4 -10.41 4.52 -6.20
C GLY A 4 -11.14 4.41 -7.54
N GLN A 5 -11.69 5.52 -8.06
CA GLN A 5 -12.35 5.54 -9.36
C GLN A 5 -11.38 5.85 -10.51
N LEU A 6 -11.56 5.21 -11.66
CA LEU A 6 -10.82 5.56 -12.86
C LEU A 6 -10.98 7.05 -13.20
N GLN A 7 -9.84 7.75 -13.31
CA GLN A 7 -9.78 9.16 -13.72
C GLN A 7 -9.29 9.26 -15.16
N LEU A 8 -9.98 10.05 -15.97
CA LEU A 8 -9.58 10.41 -17.33
C LEU A 8 -9.25 11.89 -17.40
N ALA A 9 -8.25 12.25 -18.20
CA ALA A 9 -7.93 13.65 -18.45
C ALA A 9 -7.69 13.91 -19.93
N VAL A 10 -8.10 15.10 -20.37
CA VAL A 10 -7.82 15.65 -21.70
C VAL A 10 -7.29 17.08 -21.56
N ARG A 11 -6.47 17.50 -22.51
CA ARG A 11 -5.98 18.88 -22.62
C ARG A 11 -6.56 19.55 -23.85
N HIS A 12 -6.91 20.82 -23.71
CA HIS A 12 -7.45 21.61 -24.80
C HIS A 12 -7.01 23.08 -24.69
N PRO A 13 -6.67 23.78 -25.79
CA PRO A 13 -6.21 25.17 -25.74
C PRO A 13 -7.28 26.18 -25.28
N ASP A 14 -8.56 25.85 -25.43
CA ASP A 14 -9.69 26.74 -25.10
C ASP A 14 -10.88 26.00 -24.46
N LEU A 15 -11.87 26.76 -23.98
CA LEU A 15 -13.11 26.27 -23.36
C LEU A 15 -14.30 26.21 -24.32
N THR A 16 -14.08 26.26 -25.64
CA THR A 16 -15.17 26.21 -26.61
C THR A 16 -15.85 24.84 -26.56
N PRO A 17 -17.19 24.79 -26.39
CA PRO A 17 -17.90 23.53 -26.23
C PRO A 17 -17.72 22.58 -27.42
N ARG A 18 -17.46 21.30 -27.14
CA ARG A 18 -17.22 20.27 -28.15
C ARG A 18 -17.41 18.85 -27.60
N PRO A 19 -17.81 17.87 -28.43
CA PRO A 19 -17.86 16.49 -28.00
C PRO A 19 -16.44 15.92 -27.84
N VAL A 20 -16.27 15.07 -26.82
CA VAL A 20 -15.08 14.28 -26.55
C VAL A 20 -15.51 12.81 -26.50
N ARG A 21 -14.81 11.97 -27.25
CA ARG A 21 -15.10 10.55 -27.36
C ARG A 21 -13.96 9.75 -26.75
N PHE A 22 -14.24 8.97 -25.72
CA PHE A 22 -13.27 8.03 -25.15
C PHE A 22 -13.50 6.64 -25.73
N GLU A 23 -12.45 6.01 -26.25
CA GLU A 23 -12.43 4.57 -26.52
C GLU A 23 -11.79 3.85 -25.34
N LEU A 24 -12.59 3.05 -24.65
CA LEU A 24 -12.23 2.20 -23.53
C LEU A 24 -11.92 0.80 -24.09
N ARG A 25 -10.64 0.49 -24.33
CA ARG A 25 -10.22 -0.82 -24.83
C ARG A 25 -10.19 -1.82 -23.70
N GLN A 26 -10.95 -2.90 -23.85
CA GLN A 26 -11.06 -3.99 -22.88
C GLN A 26 -10.29 -5.23 -23.38
N ALA A 27 -10.22 -6.28 -22.57
CA ALA A 27 -9.66 -7.55 -23.04
C ALA A 27 -10.47 -8.14 -24.21
N GLU A 28 -11.80 -7.98 -24.17
CA GLU A 28 -12.76 -8.56 -25.12
C GLU A 28 -13.49 -7.49 -25.97
N GLY A 29 -12.77 -6.47 -26.43
CA GLY A 29 -13.32 -5.48 -27.36
C GLY A 29 -13.04 -4.04 -26.96
N ALA A 30 -13.86 -3.12 -27.42
CA ALA A 30 -13.78 -1.71 -27.09
C ALA A 30 -15.17 -1.13 -26.89
N GLU A 31 -15.30 -0.28 -25.88
CA GLU A 31 -16.51 0.51 -25.60
C GLU A 31 -16.23 1.98 -25.88
N THR A 32 -17.24 2.71 -26.34
CA THR A 32 -17.13 4.16 -26.57
C THR A 32 -17.96 4.92 -25.56
N LEU A 33 -17.34 5.91 -24.93
CA LEU A 33 -17.99 6.83 -24.00
C LEU A 33 -17.94 8.26 -24.55
N ALA A 34 -19.11 8.86 -24.77
CA ALA A 34 -19.22 10.24 -25.22
C ALA A 34 -19.41 11.20 -24.03
N ARG A 35 -18.70 12.33 -24.08
CA ARG A 35 -18.76 13.43 -23.10
C ARG A 35 -18.69 14.77 -23.82
N HIS A 36 -19.03 15.85 -23.13
CA HIS A 36 -19.02 17.21 -23.64
C HIS A 36 -18.01 18.06 -22.86
N TRP A 37 -17.02 18.57 -23.58
CA TRP A 37 -16.11 19.59 -23.06
C TRP A 37 -16.78 20.96 -23.11
N PRO A 38 -16.54 21.85 -22.13
CA PRO A 38 -15.89 21.58 -20.84
C PRO A 38 -16.86 21.03 -19.77
N ASP A 39 -18.16 21.01 -20.07
CA ASP A 39 -19.25 20.87 -19.08
C ASP A 39 -19.21 19.57 -18.26
N ASP A 40 -18.78 18.46 -18.85
CA ASP A 40 -18.66 17.16 -18.16
C ASP A 40 -17.36 17.03 -17.35
N PHE A 41 -16.49 18.04 -17.36
CA PHE A 41 -15.14 17.97 -16.83
C PHE A 41 -14.93 18.95 -15.67
N SER A 42 -14.12 18.53 -14.70
CA SER A 42 -13.51 19.45 -13.74
C SER A 42 -12.32 20.13 -14.39
N ILE A 43 -12.44 21.42 -14.70
CA ILE A 43 -11.45 22.19 -15.46
C ILE A 43 -10.41 22.85 -14.56
N ARG A 44 -9.15 22.82 -15.01
CA ARG A 44 -8.02 23.58 -14.44
C ARG A 44 -7.24 24.27 -15.56
N GLU A 45 -6.94 25.54 -15.39
CA GLU A 45 -6.05 26.29 -16.28
C GLU A 45 -4.59 25.82 -16.11
N THR A 46 -3.86 25.76 -17.23
CA THR A 46 -2.45 25.37 -17.32
C THR A 46 -1.71 26.38 -18.21
N GLY A 47 -0.38 26.37 -18.22
CA GLY A 47 0.41 27.35 -18.98
C GLY A 47 0.09 27.40 -20.48
N ASP A 48 -0.38 26.29 -21.05
CA ASP A 48 -0.62 26.12 -22.49
C ASP A 48 -2.10 25.88 -22.83
N GLY A 49 -3.03 26.16 -21.90
CA GLY A 49 -4.47 25.96 -22.10
C GLY A 49 -5.17 25.40 -20.87
N TYR A 50 -6.04 24.42 -21.05
CA TYR A 50 -6.89 23.86 -20.00
C TYR A 50 -6.76 22.34 -19.94
N GLU A 51 -6.72 21.80 -18.71
CA GLU A 51 -6.79 20.37 -18.42
C GLU A 51 -8.16 20.10 -17.79
N GLY A 52 -8.96 19.22 -18.40
CA GLY A 52 -10.22 18.77 -17.82
C GLY A 52 -10.12 17.34 -17.34
N ARG A 53 -10.67 17.09 -16.16
CA ARG A 53 -10.66 15.79 -15.50
C ARG A 53 -12.07 15.24 -15.36
N LEU A 54 -12.22 13.95 -15.62
CA LEU A 54 -13.47 13.21 -15.55
C LEU A 54 -13.28 11.97 -14.69
N SER A 55 -14.08 11.85 -13.63
CA SER A 55 -14.18 10.63 -12.84
C SER A 55 -15.24 9.72 -13.43
N LEU A 56 -14.89 8.46 -13.73
CA LEU A 56 -15.85 7.47 -14.19
C LEU A 56 -16.55 6.81 -13.00
N GLY A 57 -17.60 7.49 -12.51
CA GLY A 57 -18.37 7.06 -11.34
C GLY A 57 -19.10 5.73 -11.49
N GLU A 58 -19.33 5.31 -12.73
CA GLU A 58 -20.09 4.10 -13.12
C GLU A 58 -19.21 2.98 -13.65
N ALA A 59 -17.88 3.15 -13.69
CA ALA A 59 -16.95 2.10 -14.05
C ALA A 59 -16.80 1.06 -12.92
N ARG A 60 -17.91 0.49 -12.46
CA ARG A 60 -17.96 -0.94 -12.12
C ARG A 60 -18.04 -1.71 -13.45
N THR A 61 -17.07 -1.48 -14.34
CA THR A 61 -17.01 -2.18 -15.61
C THR A 61 -16.54 -3.60 -15.30
N PHE A 62 -17.47 -4.54 -15.39
CA PHE A 62 -17.28 -5.99 -15.28
C PHE A 62 -16.23 -6.56 -16.24
N SER A 63 -15.66 -5.72 -17.11
CA SER A 63 -14.62 -6.07 -18.08
C SER A 63 -13.27 -5.43 -17.71
N PRO A 64 -12.17 -6.19 -17.80
CA PRO A 64 -10.84 -5.64 -17.60
C PRO A 64 -10.47 -4.64 -18.71
N LEU A 65 -10.04 -3.45 -18.30
CA LEU A 65 -9.63 -2.33 -19.15
C LEU A 65 -8.12 -2.38 -19.43
N ARG A 66 -7.78 -2.37 -20.71
CA ARG A 66 -6.41 -2.36 -21.21
C ARG A 66 -5.92 -0.95 -21.50
N ASP A 67 -6.67 -0.13 -22.20
CA ASP A 67 -6.19 1.19 -22.62
C ASP A 67 -7.35 2.14 -22.80
N VAL A 68 -7.08 3.44 -22.70
CA VAL A 68 -8.08 4.46 -23.00
C VAL A 68 -7.44 5.51 -23.86
N THR A 69 -8.12 5.83 -24.95
CA THR A 69 -7.73 6.93 -25.84
C THR A 69 -8.90 7.88 -25.99
N ALA A 70 -8.65 9.17 -25.83
CA ALA A 70 -9.65 10.21 -26.05
C ALA A 70 -9.48 10.78 -27.46
N PHE A 71 -10.59 11.07 -28.12
CA PHE A 71 -10.67 11.62 -29.47
C PHE A 71 -11.56 12.85 -29.49
N ASP A 72 -11.21 13.80 -30.35
CA ASP A 72 -12.02 14.98 -30.63
C ASP A 72 -13.17 14.69 -31.61
N ALA A 73 -13.91 15.74 -31.97
CA ALA A 73 -15.02 15.66 -32.91
C ALA A 73 -14.60 15.26 -34.34
N ALA A 74 -13.36 15.54 -34.72
CA ALA A 74 -12.79 15.16 -36.01
C ALA A 74 -12.26 13.72 -36.03
N GLY A 75 -12.17 13.08 -34.85
CA GLY A 75 -11.62 11.73 -34.69
C GLY A 75 -10.11 11.72 -34.45
N GLU A 76 -9.50 12.88 -34.20
CA GLU A 76 -8.08 12.99 -33.88
C GLU A 76 -7.87 12.71 -32.38
N PRO A 77 -6.80 11.98 -32.01
CA PRO A 77 -6.54 11.66 -30.61
C PRO A 77 -6.08 12.90 -29.85
N TYR A 78 -6.65 13.11 -28.66
CA TYR A 78 -6.13 14.10 -27.71
C TYR A 78 -4.72 13.72 -27.24
N GLU A 79 -3.91 14.73 -26.96
CA GLU A 79 -2.62 14.55 -26.31
C GLU A 79 -2.81 13.83 -24.96
N ARG A 80 -2.00 12.78 -24.73
CA ARG A 80 -2.02 12.06 -23.46
C ARG A 80 -1.43 12.96 -22.38
N VAL A 81 -2.24 13.28 -21.37
CA VAL A 81 -1.75 13.95 -20.16
C VAL A 81 -0.88 12.97 -19.40
N ASP A 82 0.41 13.25 -19.22
CA ASP A 82 1.37 12.31 -18.61
C ASP A 82 0.91 11.75 -17.26
N SER A 83 0.24 12.57 -16.43
CA SER A 83 -0.28 12.15 -15.13
C SER A 83 -1.50 11.21 -15.20
N TYR A 84 -2.16 11.14 -16.36
CA TYR A 84 -3.36 10.33 -16.62
C TYR A 84 -3.18 9.45 -17.85
N ALA A 85 -1.94 9.26 -18.30
CA ALA A 85 -1.64 8.38 -19.40
C ALA A 85 -1.97 6.95 -18.94
N LEU A 86 -3.06 6.41 -19.48
CA LEU A 86 -3.47 5.04 -19.20
C LEU A 86 -2.50 4.09 -19.89
N ARG A 87 -1.47 3.73 -19.13
CA ARG A 87 -0.41 2.79 -19.51
C ARG A 87 -0.81 1.42 -18.99
N LEU A 88 -1.75 0.76 -19.66
CA LEU A 88 -2.21 -0.59 -19.32
C LEU A 88 -2.68 -0.78 -17.86
N LEU A 89 -3.98 -0.63 -17.60
CA LEU A 89 -4.55 -0.83 -16.25
C LEU A 89 -4.63 -2.31 -15.86
N PHE A 90 -4.89 -3.19 -16.84
CA PHE A 90 -4.92 -4.63 -16.65
C PHE A 90 -3.89 -5.33 -17.55
N GLY A 91 -2.94 -6.02 -16.92
CA GLY A 91 -2.02 -6.93 -17.62
C GLY A 91 -2.60 -8.33 -17.73
N THR A 92 -2.58 -8.91 -18.92
CA THR A 92 -2.95 -10.32 -19.16
C THR A 92 -1.79 -11.29 -19.05
N THR A 93 -0.57 -10.77 -19.04
CA THR A 93 0.66 -11.57 -18.97
C THR A 93 1.57 -11.11 -17.83
N VAL A 94 2.45 -12.01 -17.38
CA VAL A 94 3.51 -11.71 -16.39
C VAL A 94 4.34 -10.50 -16.83
N GLY A 95 4.70 -10.41 -18.11
CA GLY A 95 5.48 -9.30 -18.65
C GLY A 95 4.75 -7.95 -18.62
N GLU A 96 3.43 -7.96 -18.85
CA GLU A 96 2.59 -6.76 -18.75
C GLU A 96 2.48 -6.25 -17.32
N ILE A 97 2.16 -7.13 -16.36
CA ILE A 97 2.07 -6.75 -14.94
C ILE A 97 3.43 -6.24 -14.42
N ASN A 98 4.54 -6.87 -14.82
CA ASN A 98 5.88 -6.41 -14.46
C ASN A 98 6.15 -4.98 -14.94
N ARG A 99 5.69 -4.62 -16.15
CA ARG A 99 5.85 -3.27 -16.68
C ARG A 99 5.03 -2.27 -15.87
N CYS A 100 3.77 -2.56 -15.59
CA CYS A 100 2.88 -1.59 -14.97
C CYS A 100 3.14 -1.39 -13.47
N PHE A 101 3.48 -2.45 -12.73
CA PHE A 101 3.47 -2.39 -11.26
C PHE A 101 4.85 -2.47 -10.60
N ILE A 102 5.88 -3.06 -11.22
CA ILE A 102 7.18 -3.23 -10.53
C ILE A 102 8.03 -1.96 -10.57
N LYS A 103 8.06 -1.29 -11.72
CA LYS A 103 8.82 -0.06 -11.90
C LYS A 103 7.95 1.13 -11.52
N THR A 104 8.28 1.78 -10.41
CA THR A 104 7.49 2.90 -9.86
C THR A 104 7.26 4.02 -10.87
N HIS A 105 8.23 4.33 -11.73
CA HIS A 105 8.12 5.36 -12.77
C HIS A 105 7.27 4.93 -14.00
N TRP A 106 6.86 3.66 -14.07
CA TRP A 106 5.93 3.14 -15.08
C TRP A 106 4.52 2.96 -14.56
N ARG A 107 4.31 3.06 -13.24
CA ARG A 107 2.97 3.04 -12.64
C ARG A 107 2.19 4.27 -13.09
N THR A 108 0.87 4.12 -13.17
CA THR A 108 -0.02 5.28 -13.26
C THR A 108 0.26 6.20 -12.07
N PRO A 109 0.59 7.48 -12.31
CA PRO A 109 0.99 8.39 -11.24
C PRO A 109 -0.21 8.95 -10.47
N ASP A 110 -1.43 8.83 -11.03
CA ASP A 110 -2.70 9.12 -10.36
C ASP A 110 -3.10 7.97 -9.42
N ASP A 111 -3.35 8.30 -8.16
CA ASP A 111 -3.60 7.30 -7.10
C ASP A 111 -4.94 6.58 -7.31
N GLU A 112 -5.95 7.28 -7.79
CA GLU A 112 -7.28 6.74 -8.03
C GLU A 112 -7.25 5.72 -9.18
N SER A 113 -6.58 6.05 -10.28
CA SER A 113 -6.41 5.14 -11.41
C SER A 113 -5.50 3.95 -11.09
N LEU A 114 -4.47 4.14 -10.26
CA LEU A 114 -3.65 3.02 -9.77
C LEU A 114 -4.46 2.07 -8.88
N THR A 115 -5.35 2.62 -8.05
CA THR A 115 -6.23 1.83 -7.16
C THR A 115 -7.25 1.04 -7.96
N PHE A 116 -7.85 1.65 -8.97
CA PHE A 116 -8.70 0.96 -9.93
C PHE A 116 -7.94 -0.17 -10.65
N ALA A 117 -6.70 0.08 -11.10
CA ALA A 117 -5.84 -0.94 -11.71
C ALA A 117 -5.59 -2.14 -10.78
N CYS A 118 -5.34 -1.87 -9.50
CA CYS A 118 -5.20 -2.90 -8.47
C CYS A 118 -6.46 -3.76 -8.34
N GLN A 119 -7.66 -3.15 -8.30
CA GLN A 119 -8.94 -3.88 -8.26
C GLN A 119 -9.10 -4.80 -9.48
N GLN A 120 -8.71 -4.32 -10.67
CA GLN A 120 -8.76 -5.13 -11.89
C GLN A 120 -7.81 -6.35 -11.83
N VAL A 121 -6.61 -6.18 -11.26
CA VAL A 121 -5.70 -7.32 -11.02
C VAL A 121 -6.33 -8.31 -10.03
N ARG A 122 -6.91 -7.83 -8.93
CA ARG A 122 -7.61 -8.70 -7.98
C ARG A 122 -8.69 -9.52 -8.67
N ASP A 123 -9.53 -8.87 -9.47
CA ASP A 123 -10.74 -9.49 -9.99
C ASP A 123 -10.43 -10.44 -11.15
N PHE A 124 -9.44 -10.12 -12.00
CA PHE A 124 -9.23 -10.84 -13.27
C PHE A 124 -7.86 -11.50 -13.43
N TYR A 125 -6.81 -11.08 -12.72
CA TYR A 125 -5.46 -11.62 -12.93
C TYR A 125 -5.23 -12.88 -12.09
N ARG A 126 -4.83 -13.99 -12.73
CA ARG A 126 -4.58 -15.27 -12.04
C ARG A 126 -3.23 -15.91 -12.33
N ALA A 127 -2.46 -15.37 -13.29
CA ALA A 127 -1.31 -16.06 -13.85
C ALA A 127 -0.11 -16.19 -12.88
N ASP A 128 0.09 -15.25 -11.96
CA ASP A 128 1.19 -15.30 -11.00
C ASP A 128 0.76 -14.80 -9.61
N ALA A 129 1.06 -15.58 -8.57
CA ALA A 129 0.69 -15.26 -7.20
C ALA A 129 1.61 -14.21 -6.55
N GLY A 130 2.91 -14.18 -6.89
CA GLY A 130 3.84 -13.17 -6.35
C GLY A 130 3.47 -11.77 -6.81
N GLN A 131 3.03 -11.65 -8.06
CA GLN A 131 2.49 -10.41 -8.61
C GLN A 131 1.18 -9.97 -7.94
N ARG A 132 0.25 -10.90 -7.69
CA ARG A 132 -0.98 -10.56 -6.93
C ARG A 132 -0.65 -10.07 -5.52
N ASN A 133 0.27 -10.72 -4.82
CA ASN A 133 0.73 -10.29 -3.51
C ASN A 133 1.33 -8.88 -3.54
N MET A 134 2.18 -8.58 -4.54
CA MET A 134 2.73 -7.23 -4.71
C MET A 134 1.62 -6.20 -4.96
N VAL A 135 0.64 -6.52 -5.81
CA VAL A 135 -0.44 -5.59 -6.14
C VAL A 135 -1.40 -5.38 -4.95
N SER A 136 -1.65 -6.40 -4.13
CA SER A 136 -2.45 -6.27 -2.90
C SER A 136 -1.77 -5.35 -1.88
N VAL A 137 -0.43 -5.40 -1.78
CA VAL A 137 0.33 -4.44 -0.95
C VAL A 137 0.16 -3.01 -1.47
N ILE A 138 0.26 -2.79 -2.78
CA ILE A 138 0.04 -1.45 -3.38
C ILE A 138 -1.36 -0.96 -3.06
N PHE A 139 -2.37 -1.81 -3.25
CA PHE A 139 -3.77 -1.50 -2.97
C PHE A 139 -3.99 -1.13 -1.49
N GLY A 140 -3.43 -1.90 -0.55
CA GLY A 140 -3.53 -1.61 0.88
C GLY A 140 -2.96 -0.24 1.26
N TYR A 141 -1.83 0.16 0.67
CA TYR A 141 -1.29 1.51 0.89
C TYR A 141 -2.15 2.61 0.27
N ARG A 142 -2.76 2.39 -0.90
CA ARG A 142 -3.69 3.35 -1.49
C ARG A 142 -4.98 3.50 -0.69
N ALA A 143 -5.55 2.40 -0.19
CA ALA A 143 -6.70 2.45 0.70
C ALA A 143 -6.39 3.27 1.97
N LEU A 144 -5.18 3.10 2.54
CA LEU A 144 -4.70 3.92 3.65
C LEU A 144 -4.56 5.40 3.27
N ASP A 145 -4.07 5.70 2.06
CA ASP A 145 -3.88 7.08 1.61
C ASP A 145 -5.21 7.82 1.42
N PHE A 146 -6.20 7.15 0.86
CA PHE A 146 -7.54 7.70 0.73
C PHE A 146 -8.29 7.79 2.06
N ALA A 147 -7.93 6.96 3.03
CA ALA A 147 -8.66 6.82 4.29
C ALA A 147 -10.16 6.55 4.06
N ASP A 148 -10.49 5.84 2.97
CA ASP A 148 -11.84 5.46 2.58
C ASP A 148 -12.19 4.09 3.18
N THR A 149 -13.31 4.01 3.89
CA THR A 149 -13.66 2.80 4.65
C THR A 149 -13.95 1.60 3.75
N ASP A 150 -14.65 1.79 2.63
CA ASP A 150 -14.99 0.69 1.71
C ASP A 150 -13.70 0.11 1.09
N LEU A 151 -12.77 0.98 0.66
CA LEU A 151 -11.46 0.54 0.16
C LEU A 151 -10.61 -0.16 1.22
N LEU A 152 -10.70 0.27 2.48
CA LEU A 152 -9.96 -0.35 3.58
C LEU A 152 -10.50 -1.76 3.90
N GLU A 153 -11.82 -1.96 3.92
CA GLU A 153 -12.44 -3.28 4.09
C GLU A 153 -12.02 -4.21 2.96
N GLU A 154 -12.12 -3.71 1.72
CA GLU A 154 -11.70 -4.40 0.51
C GLU A 154 -10.22 -4.82 0.54
N ALA A 155 -9.36 -3.93 1.04
CA ALA A 155 -7.92 -4.20 1.17
C ALA A 155 -7.65 -5.23 2.26
N ALA A 156 -8.38 -5.16 3.39
CA ALA A 156 -8.23 -6.11 4.49
C ALA A 156 -8.58 -7.53 4.04
N GLU A 157 -9.69 -7.70 3.31
CA GLU A 157 -10.11 -8.98 2.76
C GLU A 157 -9.07 -9.55 1.79
N TRP A 158 -8.61 -8.74 0.83
CA TRP A 158 -7.66 -9.20 -0.17
C TRP A 158 -6.29 -9.58 0.44
N LEU A 159 -5.75 -8.74 1.33
CA LEU A 159 -4.50 -9.02 2.03
C LEU A 159 -4.61 -10.30 2.88
N THR A 160 -5.71 -10.47 3.62
CA THR A 160 -5.96 -11.69 4.41
C THR A 160 -6.01 -12.92 3.50
N ALA A 161 -6.70 -12.85 2.36
CA ALA A 161 -6.82 -13.97 1.43
C ALA A 161 -5.46 -14.38 0.83
N GLU A 162 -4.64 -13.42 0.38
CA GLU A 162 -3.32 -13.72 -0.20
C GLU A 162 -2.31 -14.20 0.84
N ILE A 163 -2.35 -13.69 2.08
CA ILE A 163 -1.55 -14.21 3.19
C ILE A 163 -1.95 -15.67 3.48
N ALA A 164 -3.24 -15.98 3.54
CA ALA A 164 -3.74 -17.32 3.79
C ALA A 164 -3.41 -18.30 2.64
N ALA A 165 -3.36 -17.81 1.39
CA ALA A 165 -2.96 -18.61 0.24
C ALA A 165 -1.49 -19.07 0.27
N GLY A 166 -0.62 -18.39 1.05
CA GLY A 166 0.70 -18.89 1.43
C GLY A 166 1.68 -19.07 0.27
N ASN A 167 1.93 -18.02 -0.51
CA ASN A 167 2.94 -18.05 -1.57
C ASN A 167 4.32 -17.60 -1.09
N ASP A 168 5.07 -18.52 -0.48
CA ASP A 168 6.45 -18.28 -0.02
C ASP A 168 7.50 -18.73 -1.06
N ARG A 169 7.11 -18.85 -2.34
CA ARG A 169 8.03 -19.30 -3.39
C ARG A 169 9.14 -18.26 -3.62
N PRO A 170 10.41 -18.70 -3.72
CA PRO A 170 11.50 -17.83 -4.10
C PRO A 170 11.24 -17.21 -5.48
N HIS A 171 11.69 -15.97 -5.67
CA HIS A 171 11.57 -15.28 -6.94
C HIS A 171 12.84 -14.46 -7.22
N ASP A 172 13.36 -14.49 -8.45
CA ASP A 172 14.60 -13.81 -8.85
C ASP A 172 14.57 -12.29 -8.59
N ASN A 173 13.38 -11.72 -8.66
CA ASN A 173 13.10 -10.36 -8.21
C ASN A 173 12.59 -10.36 -6.76
N HIS A 174 13.36 -9.77 -5.84
CA HIS A 174 13.01 -9.61 -4.42
C HIS A 174 11.64 -8.95 -4.19
N LYS A 175 11.16 -8.09 -5.11
CA LYS A 175 9.83 -7.47 -5.01
C LYS A 175 8.68 -8.42 -5.30
N MET A 176 8.96 -9.65 -5.70
CA MET A 176 7.97 -10.71 -5.88
C MET A 176 8.35 -11.97 -5.08
N ASP A 177 9.44 -11.91 -4.32
CA ASP A 177 9.84 -12.97 -3.42
C ASP A 177 8.75 -13.20 -2.37
N GLY A 178 8.33 -14.45 -2.20
CA GLY A 178 7.20 -14.81 -1.38
C GLY A 178 7.35 -14.40 0.09
N VAL A 179 8.54 -14.57 0.65
CA VAL A 179 8.84 -14.19 2.05
C VAL A 179 8.75 -12.68 2.22
N HIS A 180 9.41 -11.93 1.34
CA HIS A 180 9.35 -10.46 1.36
C HIS A 180 7.91 -9.94 1.18
N GLN A 181 7.14 -10.56 0.27
CA GLN A 181 5.75 -10.19 0.04
C GLN A 181 4.85 -10.49 1.24
N ARG A 182 4.99 -11.66 1.87
CA ARG A 182 4.21 -12.00 3.06
C ARG A 182 4.44 -11.01 4.20
N ILE A 183 5.70 -10.62 4.44
CA ILE A 183 6.05 -9.61 5.44
C ILE A 183 5.46 -8.24 5.05
N SER A 184 5.50 -7.88 3.76
CA SER A 184 4.95 -6.60 3.27
C SER A 184 3.43 -6.54 3.33
N MET A 185 2.74 -7.66 3.06
CA MET A 185 1.29 -7.78 3.24
C MET A 185 0.90 -7.69 4.72
N GLY A 186 1.61 -8.39 5.61
CA GLY A 186 1.38 -8.28 7.06
C GLY A 186 1.58 -6.85 7.58
N MET A 187 2.60 -6.16 7.06
CA MET A 187 2.84 -4.74 7.33
C MET A 187 1.66 -3.86 6.88
N ALA A 188 1.16 -4.03 5.66
CA ALA A 188 -0.01 -3.29 5.18
C ALA A 188 -1.28 -3.63 5.99
N LEU A 189 -1.49 -4.92 6.29
CA LEU A 189 -2.70 -5.42 6.92
C LEU A 189 -2.92 -4.85 8.32
N TRP A 190 -1.90 -4.79 9.18
CA TRP A 190 -2.10 -4.23 10.52
C TRP A 190 -2.46 -2.74 10.46
N MET A 191 -1.88 -1.98 9.51
CA MET A 191 -2.23 -0.56 9.33
C MET A 191 -3.65 -0.40 8.81
N VAL A 192 -4.08 -1.23 7.85
CA VAL A 192 -5.44 -1.23 7.32
C VAL A 192 -6.45 -1.54 8.43
N ARG A 193 -6.20 -2.62 9.20
CA ARG A 193 -7.03 -3.02 10.36
C ARG A 193 -7.10 -1.92 11.42
N LEU A 194 -5.97 -1.27 11.70
CA LEU A 194 -5.94 -0.14 12.63
C LEU A 194 -6.79 1.02 12.11
N SER A 195 -6.65 1.37 10.81
CA SER A 195 -7.43 2.44 10.18
C SER A 195 -8.95 2.18 10.20
N LEU A 196 -9.36 0.90 10.17
CA LEU A 196 -10.75 0.46 10.35
C LEU A 196 -11.23 0.50 11.82
N GLY A 197 -10.34 0.69 12.79
CA GLY A 197 -10.66 0.58 14.22
C GLY A 197 -10.77 -0.87 14.73
N ASP A 198 -10.33 -1.84 13.94
CA ASP A 198 -10.30 -3.26 14.30
C ASP A 198 -9.09 -3.57 15.18
N ASN A 199 -9.17 -3.21 16.47
CA ASN A 199 -8.08 -3.42 17.42
C ASN A 199 -7.67 -4.90 17.57
N PRO A 200 -8.60 -5.87 17.74
CA PRO A 200 -8.24 -7.29 17.80
C PRO A 200 -7.60 -7.79 16.50
N GLY A 201 -8.12 -7.38 15.34
CA GLY A 201 -7.55 -7.73 14.04
C GLY A 201 -6.16 -7.12 13.83
N THR A 202 -5.93 -5.91 14.34
CA THR A 202 -4.61 -5.24 14.30
C THR A 202 -3.56 -6.03 15.08
N VAL A 203 -3.86 -6.40 16.33
CA VAL A 203 -2.93 -7.18 17.17
C VAL A 203 -2.70 -8.56 16.57
N ARG A 204 -3.76 -9.22 16.09
CA ARG A 204 -3.65 -10.53 15.44
C ARG A 204 -2.77 -10.50 14.19
N ALA A 205 -2.92 -9.50 13.33
CA ALA A 205 -2.09 -9.36 12.14
C ALA A 205 -0.61 -9.16 12.49
N LEU A 206 -0.31 -8.39 13.55
CA LEU A 206 1.05 -8.26 14.09
C LEU A 206 1.57 -9.61 14.59
N ASP A 207 0.81 -10.31 15.43
CA ASP A 207 1.22 -11.57 16.06
C ASP A 207 1.44 -12.68 15.03
N GLU A 208 0.55 -12.83 14.05
CA GLU A 208 0.69 -13.81 12.97
C GLU A 208 1.93 -13.53 12.10
N THR A 209 2.18 -12.26 11.78
CA THR A 209 3.35 -11.89 10.98
C THR A 209 4.65 -12.05 11.78
N ILE A 210 4.65 -11.75 13.08
CA ILE A 210 5.80 -11.97 13.96
C ILE A 210 6.07 -13.47 14.15
N ALA A 211 5.04 -14.30 14.29
CA ALA A 211 5.17 -15.74 14.34
C ALA A 211 5.81 -16.28 13.05
N TYR A 212 5.40 -15.75 11.89
CA TYR A 212 6.06 -16.07 10.62
C TYR A 212 7.53 -15.64 10.60
N LEU A 213 7.84 -14.40 11.00
CA LEU A 213 9.21 -13.88 11.06
C LEU A 213 10.14 -14.73 11.95
N ARG A 214 9.62 -15.27 13.06
CA ARG A 214 10.36 -16.20 13.95
C ARG A 214 10.75 -17.51 13.25
N GLY A 215 9.99 -17.94 12.25
CA GLY A 215 10.22 -19.16 11.49
C GLY A 215 11.21 -19.01 10.32
N ILE A 216 11.65 -17.80 10.00
CA ILE A 216 12.55 -17.57 8.85
C ILE A 216 13.97 -17.99 9.22
N ALA A 217 14.47 -19.06 8.60
CA ALA A 217 15.80 -19.58 8.86
C ALA A 217 16.93 -18.67 8.34
N GLN A 218 16.71 -17.99 7.22
CA GLN A 218 17.71 -17.12 6.56
C GLN A 218 17.05 -15.80 6.14
N PRO A 219 16.98 -14.80 7.03
CA PRO A 219 16.34 -13.53 6.71
C PRO A 219 17.21 -12.70 5.76
N HIS A 220 16.60 -12.18 4.69
CA HIS A 220 17.25 -11.28 3.75
C HIS A 220 17.31 -9.84 4.31
N GLY A 221 18.28 -9.03 3.86
CA GLY A 221 18.45 -7.63 4.28
C GLY A 221 17.14 -6.81 4.23
N LEU A 222 16.41 -6.93 3.11
CA LEU A 222 15.14 -6.23 2.89
C LEU A 222 14.01 -6.61 3.87
N HIS A 223 14.13 -7.72 4.59
CA HIS A 223 13.14 -8.11 5.61
C HIS A 223 13.24 -7.23 6.86
N ALA A 224 14.41 -6.62 7.13
CA ALA A 224 14.65 -5.81 8.32
C ALA A 224 13.68 -4.64 8.43
N LEU A 225 13.35 -4.00 7.30
CA LEU A 225 12.51 -2.81 7.26
C LEU A 225 11.18 -3.02 7.98
N ASN A 226 10.40 -4.00 7.50
CA ASN A 226 9.06 -4.25 8.00
C ASN A 226 9.10 -5.13 9.26
N GLY A 227 9.99 -6.12 9.31
CA GLY A 227 10.09 -7.06 10.43
C GLY A 227 10.43 -6.36 11.75
N CYS A 228 11.46 -5.50 11.74
CA CYS A 228 11.86 -4.79 12.95
C CYS A 228 10.79 -3.80 13.43
N ARG A 229 10.07 -3.17 12.51
CA ARG A 229 8.98 -2.23 12.82
C ARG A 229 7.80 -2.89 13.52
N MET A 230 7.33 -4.02 12.99
CA MET A 230 6.21 -4.75 13.58
C MET A 230 6.56 -5.31 14.96
N MET A 231 7.75 -5.92 15.10
CA MET A 231 8.23 -6.40 16.40
C MET A 231 8.39 -5.26 17.41
N MET A 232 8.96 -4.12 17.00
CA MET A 232 9.12 -2.94 17.87
C MET A 232 7.77 -2.36 18.31
N LEU A 233 6.81 -2.22 17.39
CA LEU A 233 5.47 -1.75 17.73
C LEU A 233 4.79 -2.70 18.71
N ARG A 234 4.77 -4.01 18.41
CA ARG A 234 4.12 -5.00 19.27
C ARG A 234 4.79 -5.13 20.63
N ALA A 235 6.12 -4.96 20.71
CA ALA A 235 6.85 -4.89 21.97
C ALA A 235 6.38 -3.71 22.83
N TYR A 236 6.16 -2.55 22.22
CA TYR A 236 5.60 -1.39 22.91
C TYR A 236 4.18 -1.65 23.41
N LEU A 237 3.34 -2.29 22.59
CA LEU A 237 1.98 -2.66 22.97
C LEU A 237 1.94 -3.59 24.21
N HIS A 238 2.84 -4.57 24.28
CA HIS A 238 3.01 -5.39 25.50
C HIS A 238 3.36 -4.53 26.73
N GLN A 239 4.23 -3.54 26.59
CA GLN A 239 4.59 -2.67 27.71
C GLN A 239 3.41 -1.81 28.21
N VAL A 240 2.54 -1.37 27.29
CA VAL A 240 1.31 -0.63 27.62
C VAL A 240 0.31 -1.53 28.35
N ALA A 241 0.21 -2.81 27.97
CA ALA A 241 -0.59 -3.81 28.67
C ALA A 241 -0.02 -4.23 30.04
N GLY A 242 1.18 -3.76 30.41
CA GLY A 242 1.88 -4.20 31.62
C GLY A 242 2.65 -5.52 31.48
N GLU A 243 2.69 -6.10 30.28
CA GLU A 243 3.32 -7.38 29.94
C GLU A 243 4.83 -7.20 29.67
N GLN A 244 5.56 -6.73 30.69
CA GLN A 244 6.94 -6.30 30.53
C GLN A 244 7.87 -7.40 29.99
N ALA A 245 7.70 -8.65 30.44
CA ALA A 245 8.54 -9.76 29.99
C ALA A 245 8.38 -10.03 28.48
N ALA A 246 7.13 -10.11 27.99
CA ALA A 246 6.83 -10.30 26.58
C ALA A 246 7.34 -9.12 25.72
N GLY A 247 7.14 -7.89 26.20
CA GLY A 247 7.66 -6.69 25.53
C GLY A 247 9.20 -6.69 25.41
N LEU A 248 9.90 -7.10 26.47
CA LEU A 248 11.37 -7.20 26.47
C LEU A 248 11.88 -8.29 25.53
N GLU A 249 11.26 -9.47 25.52
CA GLU A 249 11.60 -10.56 24.61
C GLU A 249 11.49 -10.08 23.15
N LEU A 250 10.36 -9.47 22.81
CA LEU A 250 10.09 -9.06 21.43
C LEU A 250 10.98 -7.90 20.98
N ALA A 251 11.31 -6.97 21.88
CA ALA A 251 12.28 -5.90 21.59
C ALA A 251 13.70 -6.44 21.33
N ARG A 252 14.11 -7.52 22.03
CA ARG A 252 15.38 -8.21 21.76
C ARG A 252 15.32 -8.93 20.42
N LEU A 253 14.22 -9.63 20.14
CA LEU A 253 14.02 -10.32 18.87
C LEU A 253 14.14 -9.36 17.68
N ALA A 254 13.59 -8.14 17.78
CA ALA A 254 13.73 -7.13 16.73
C ALA A 254 15.20 -6.78 16.44
N PHE A 255 16.02 -6.66 17.50
CA PHE A 255 17.45 -6.38 17.35
C PHE A 255 18.23 -7.56 16.79
N ASP A 256 17.95 -8.78 17.26
CA ASP A 256 18.61 -9.99 16.78
C ASP A 256 18.25 -10.26 15.31
N PHE A 257 16.98 -10.07 14.94
CA PHE A 257 16.51 -10.16 13.56
C PHE A 257 17.20 -9.14 12.66
N PHE A 258 17.33 -7.88 13.10
CA PHE A 258 18.09 -6.86 12.38
C PHE A 258 19.53 -7.29 12.13
N ARG A 259 20.22 -7.81 13.17
CA ARG A 259 21.61 -8.29 13.05
C ARG A 259 21.73 -9.41 12.03
N GLN A 260 20.79 -10.35 11.99
CA GLN A 260 20.79 -11.45 11.02
C GLN A 260 20.60 -10.92 9.59
N CYS A 261 19.64 -10.02 9.38
CA CYS A 261 19.44 -9.35 8.08
C CYS A 261 20.69 -8.58 7.62
N ALA A 262 21.33 -7.85 8.54
CA ALA A 262 22.53 -7.06 8.26
C ALA A 262 23.73 -7.91 7.86
N ALA A 263 23.85 -9.13 8.40
CA ALA A 263 24.97 -10.03 8.11
C ALA A 263 24.98 -10.53 6.66
N VAL A 264 23.84 -10.50 5.97
CA VAL A 264 23.67 -11.01 4.60
C VAL A 264 23.23 -9.93 3.61
N ALA A 265 23.17 -8.66 4.05
CA ALA A 265 22.72 -7.57 3.20
C ALA A 265 23.73 -7.25 2.09
N GLU A 266 23.25 -7.11 0.86
CA GLU A 266 24.06 -6.68 -0.27
C GLU A 266 24.45 -5.18 -0.15
N PRO A 267 25.67 -4.80 -0.58
CA PRO A 267 26.15 -3.43 -0.48
C PRO A 267 25.63 -2.55 -1.62
N ASP A 268 24.30 -2.39 -1.72
CA ASP A 268 23.65 -1.52 -2.68
C ASP A 268 22.82 -0.39 -2.01
N PRO A 269 22.58 0.74 -2.70
CA PRO A 269 21.86 1.87 -2.10
C PRO A 269 20.43 1.58 -1.68
N ALA A 270 19.71 0.68 -2.37
CA ALA A 270 18.33 0.36 -2.03
C ALA A 270 18.28 -0.47 -0.75
N THR A 271 19.10 -1.52 -0.67
CA THR A 271 19.23 -2.34 0.55
C THR A 271 19.67 -1.49 1.73
N PHE A 272 20.65 -0.59 1.56
CA PHE A 272 21.08 0.32 2.62
C PHE A 272 19.95 1.24 3.10
N GLY A 273 19.17 1.81 2.17
CA GLY A 273 18.03 2.67 2.49
C GLY A 273 16.96 1.95 3.33
N GLU A 274 16.65 0.69 3.01
CA GLU A 274 15.72 -0.13 3.80
C GLU A 274 16.29 -0.55 5.16
N MET A 275 17.57 -0.96 5.18
CA MET A 275 18.28 -1.34 6.40
C MET A 275 18.39 -0.18 7.39
N SER A 276 18.59 1.06 6.93
CA SER A 276 18.68 2.23 7.80
C SER A 276 17.40 2.45 8.64
N GLN A 277 16.24 2.17 8.05
CA GLN A 277 14.94 2.27 8.72
C GLN A 277 14.70 1.08 9.66
N GLY A 278 15.10 -0.14 9.24
CA GLY A 278 15.09 -1.32 10.12
C GLY A 278 15.98 -1.12 11.36
N HIS A 279 17.18 -0.54 11.17
CA HIS A 279 18.10 -0.17 12.25
C HIS A 279 17.45 0.81 13.23
N HIS A 280 16.78 1.85 12.72
CA HIS A 280 16.09 2.82 13.57
C HIS A 280 15.01 2.15 14.44
N ALA A 281 14.21 1.25 13.87
CA ALA A 281 13.20 0.49 14.63
C ALA A 281 13.85 -0.43 15.69
N ALA A 282 14.91 -1.16 15.34
CA ALA A 282 15.66 -1.99 16.29
C ALA A 282 16.27 -1.15 17.43
N TRP A 283 16.80 0.03 17.12
CA TRP A 283 17.31 0.99 18.11
C TRP A 283 16.21 1.47 19.06
N ILE A 284 15.00 1.77 18.57
CA ILE A 284 13.85 2.08 19.44
C ILE A 284 13.53 0.87 20.33
N GLY A 285 13.53 -0.36 19.80
CA GLY A 285 13.38 -1.58 20.60
C GLY A 285 14.36 -1.64 21.78
N LEU A 286 15.64 -1.35 21.54
CA LEU A 286 16.64 -1.25 22.62
C LEU A 286 16.34 -0.12 23.62
N LYS A 287 15.77 1.00 23.17
CA LYS A 287 15.29 2.06 24.07
C LYS A 287 14.13 1.61 24.93
N LEU A 288 13.20 0.82 24.39
CA LEU A 288 12.11 0.22 25.16
C LEU A 288 12.66 -0.65 26.31
N ILE A 289 13.67 -1.49 26.02
CA ILE A 289 14.37 -2.30 27.04
C ILE A 289 15.02 -1.40 28.10
N GLN A 290 15.74 -0.37 27.66
CA GLN A 290 16.42 0.56 28.56
C GLN A 290 15.44 1.27 29.51
N HIS A 291 14.26 1.65 29.02
CA HIS A 291 13.24 2.32 29.83
C HIS A 291 12.71 1.40 30.94
N VAL A 292 12.39 0.15 30.61
CA VAL A 292 11.94 -0.85 31.59
C VAL A 292 13.04 -1.14 32.63
N ASN A 293 14.26 -1.44 32.18
CA ASN A 293 15.37 -1.78 33.09
C ASN A 293 15.74 -0.62 34.03
N LYS A 294 15.63 0.63 33.56
CA LYS A 294 15.90 1.83 34.36
C LYS A 294 14.69 2.35 35.12
N LYS A 295 13.56 1.63 35.11
CA LYS A 295 12.28 2.03 35.74
C LYS A 295 11.85 3.45 35.34
N ARG A 296 12.06 3.79 34.07
CA ARG A 296 11.66 5.08 33.49
C ARG A 296 10.21 4.99 33.00
N PRO A 297 9.52 6.14 32.83
CA PRO A 297 8.27 6.17 32.07
C PRO A 297 8.42 5.48 30.70
N LEU A 298 7.33 4.96 30.15
CA LEU A 298 7.34 4.35 28.83
C LEU A 298 7.94 5.30 27.78
N TYR A 299 8.59 4.72 26.77
CA TYR A 299 9.09 5.51 25.64
C TYR A 299 7.90 6.26 24.99
N PRO A 300 8.10 7.49 24.47
CA PRO A 300 6.98 8.27 23.92
C PRO A 300 6.25 7.51 22.80
N ALA A 301 4.95 7.24 23.00
CA ALA A 301 4.10 6.48 22.07
C ALA A 301 4.19 7.01 20.64
N ARG A 302 4.17 8.33 20.49
CA ARG A 302 4.27 8.99 19.19
C ARG A 302 5.52 8.60 18.41
N LYS A 303 6.68 8.55 19.08
CA LYS A 303 7.96 8.18 18.44
C LYS A 303 8.00 6.72 18.01
N VAL A 304 7.36 5.84 18.79
CA VAL A 304 7.19 4.42 18.44
C VAL A 304 6.32 4.33 17.18
N PHE A 305 5.18 5.01 17.17
CA PHE A 305 4.24 4.96 16.06
C PHE A 305 4.82 5.52 14.76
N ASP A 306 5.44 6.71 14.81
CA ASP A 306 6.08 7.35 13.66
C ASP A 306 7.17 6.48 13.02
N ALA A 307 7.89 5.71 13.85
CA ALA A 307 8.89 4.77 13.35
C ALA A 307 8.29 3.46 12.81
N ALA A 308 7.08 3.10 13.23
CA ALA A 308 6.43 1.85 12.90
C ALA A 308 5.63 1.92 11.58
N HIS A 309 4.89 2.99 11.29
CA HIS A 309 4.03 3.05 10.10
C HIS A 309 4.79 3.47 8.82
N ARG A 310 4.17 3.23 7.66
CA ARG A 310 4.72 3.59 6.33
C ARG A 310 3.90 4.61 5.53
N VAL A 311 2.73 4.97 6.04
CA VAL A 311 1.84 5.95 5.40
C VAL A 311 2.45 7.35 5.46
N LYS A 312 2.39 8.07 4.33
CA LYS A 312 2.95 9.42 4.17
C LYS A 312 1.89 10.48 3.84
N SER A 313 0.74 10.06 3.32
CA SER A 313 -0.38 10.95 3.04
C SER A 313 -0.87 11.62 4.34
N PRO A 314 -1.15 12.94 4.33
CA PRO A 314 -1.65 13.63 5.51
C PRO A 314 -2.96 13.03 6.06
N SER A 315 -3.89 12.67 5.16
CA SER A 315 -5.17 12.01 5.49
C SER A 315 -4.98 10.67 6.19
N GLY A 316 -4.19 9.79 5.58
CA GLY A 316 -3.91 8.47 6.13
C GLY A 316 -3.17 8.53 7.47
N VAL A 317 -2.18 9.44 7.59
CA VAL A 317 -1.47 9.67 8.86
C VAL A 317 -2.42 10.18 9.94
N ALA A 318 -3.30 11.15 9.64
CA ALA A 318 -4.25 11.67 10.60
C ALA A 318 -5.18 10.57 11.15
N ARG A 319 -5.78 9.76 10.27
CA ARG A 319 -6.67 8.65 10.65
C ARG A 319 -5.93 7.60 11.48
N LEU A 320 -4.72 7.22 11.08
CA LEU A 320 -3.90 6.25 11.81
C LEU A 320 -3.53 6.73 13.23
N ASN A 321 -3.27 8.03 13.41
CA ASN A 321 -2.94 8.59 14.72
C ASN A 321 -4.11 8.56 15.70
N GLU A 322 -5.30 8.88 15.20
CA GLU A 322 -6.55 8.79 15.96
C GLU A 322 -6.76 7.35 16.43
N ARG A 323 -6.74 6.40 15.49
CA ARG A 323 -6.94 4.98 15.77
C ARG A 323 -5.86 4.38 16.66
N TYR A 324 -4.61 4.84 16.55
CA TYR A 324 -3.55 4.38 17.44
C TYR A 324 -3.80 4.79 18.89
N THR A 325 -4.33 5.99 19.13
CA THR A 325 -4.69 6.44 20.48
C THR A 325 -5.78 5.57 21.09
N GLU A 326 -6.78 5.21 20.29
CA GLU A 326 -7.84 4.27 20.68
C GLU A 326 -7.30 2.87 20.96
N LEU A 327 -6.38 2.37 20.13
CA LEU A 327 -5.70 1.09 20.34
C LEU A 327 -4.97 1.06 21.68
N LEU A 328 -4.21 2.10 22.02
CA LEU A 328 -3.51 2.19 23.31
C LEU A 328 -4.48 2.16 24.49
N ALA A 329 -5.60 2.90 24.39
CA ALA A 329 -6.64 2.90 25.41
C ALA A 329 -7.35 1.55 25.52
N TRP A 330 -7.48 0.81 24.43
CA TRP A 330 -8.03 -0.55 24.42
C TRP A 330 -7.07 -1.56 25.05
N ILE A 331 -5.78 -1.52 24.71
CA ILE A 331 -4.73 -2.40 25.25
C ILE A 331 -4.54 -2.21 26.76
N ALA A 332 -4.67 -0.99 27.27
CA ALA A 332 -4.54 -0.70 28.70
C ALA A 332 -5.68 -1.30 29.55
N ARG A 333 -6.75 -1.84 28.95
CA ARG A 333 -7.86 -2.46 29.68
C ARG A 333 -7.48 -3.88 30.14
N PRO A 334 -7.80 -4.26 31.39
CA PRO A 334 -7.59 -5.63 31.85
C PRO A 334 -8.28 -6.67 30.93
N GLY A 335 -7.52 -7.65 30.44
CA GLY A 335 -8.03 -8.77 29.64
C GLY A 335 -8.33 -8.46 28.17
N ALA A 336 -7.84 -7.34 27.64
CA ALA A 336 -8.07 -6.97 26.23
C ALA A 336 -7.11 -7.64 25.24
N ALA A 337 -5.90 -8.03 25.67
CA ALA A 337 -4.82 -8.51 24.81
C ALA A 337 -4.72 -10.05 24.79
#